data_AF-K9GYT4-F1
#
_entry.id   AF-K9GYT4-F1
#
_cell.length_a   1.000
_cell.length_b   1.000
_cell.length_c   1.000
_cell.angle_alpha   90.00
_cell.angle_beta   90.00
_cell.angle_gamma   90.00
#
_symmetry.space_group_name_H-M   'P 1'
#
loop_
_entity.id
_entity.type
_entity.pdbx_description
1 polymer ?
#
loop_
_entity_poly.entity_id
_entity_poly.type
_entity_poly.pdbx_seq_one_letter_code
_entity_poly.pdbx_strand_id
1 'polypeptide(L)'
;MPNTALPAQETPSSIQQFGDPNRDQSAEYSSDSDNDHIRLNGSTTALKRKRPLTVSCELCKQRKVKCDRVQPSCGWCTRNGQLCEYKERKKPGLRAGYGKELEQRLGKLLYSPLVVNLLSHPYSR
;
A
#
# COMPACT_ATOMS: atom_id res chain seq x y z
N MET A 1 29.69 10.39 33.81
CA MET A 1 28.78 11.48 34.24
C MET A 1 27.52 11.40 33.37
N PRO A 2 26.38 10.92 33.89
CA PRO A 2 25.11 10.92 33.17
C PRO A 2 24.38 12.24 33.42
N ASN A 3 24.10 13.02 32.38
CA ASN A 3 23.25 14.20 32.51
C ASN A 3 21.81 13.83 32.14
N THR A 4 21.09 13.47 33.20
CA THR A 4 19.63 13.50 33.34
C THR A 4 19.16 14.95 33.29
N ALA A 5 18.22 15.28 32.40
CA ALA A 5 17.39 16.47 32.52
C ALA A 5 15.93 16.06 32.29
N LEU A 6 15.17 16.15 33.38
CA LEU A 6 13.73 15.97 33.53
C LEU A 6 12.99 17.31 33.26
N PRO A 7 11.65 17.35 33.32
CA PRO A 7 10.78 18.01 32.34
C PRO A 7 10.37 19.43 32.72
N ALA A 8 9.86 20.18 31.74
CA ALA A 8 9.10 21.41 31.96
C ALA A 8 7.60 21.10 31.89
N GLN A 9 6.88 21.70 32.82
CA GLN A 9 5.50 21.46 33.21
C GLN A 9 4.67 22.73 32.93
N GLU A 10 3.45 22.54 32.39
CA GLU A 10 2.19 23.30 32.57
C GLU A 10 2.05 24.79 32.22
N THR A 11 1.02 25.12 31.43
CA THR A 11 -0.06 26.05 31.83
C THR A 11 -1.38 25.78 31.07
N PRO A 12 -2.54 26.13 31.65
CA PRO A 12 -3.87 25.64 31.25
C PRO A 12 -4.64 26.64 30.39
N SER A 13 -5.58 26.16 29.57
CA SER A 13 -6.67 26.98 29.04
C SER A 13 -7.88 26.10 28.73
N SER A 14 -8.85 26.14 29.66
CA SER A 14 -10.24 25.75 29.41
C SER A 14 -10.89 26.74 28.44
N ILE A 15 -11.57 26.26 27.40
CA ILE A 15 -12.84 26.84 26.90
C ILE A 15 -13.72 25.69 26.38
N GLN A 16 -14.99 25.78 26.77
CA GLN A 16 -16.08 24.81 26.64
C GLN A 16 -16.71 24.79 25.24
N GLN A 17 -17.32 23.63 24.91
CA GLN A 17 -18.52 23.41 24.07
C GLN A 17 -18.40 23.82 22.57
N PHE A 18 -19.02 23.17 21.59
CA PHE A 18 -20.35 22.56 21.48
C PHE A 18 -20.30 21.38 20.48
N GLY A 19 -21.16 20.39 20.67
CA GLY A 19 -21.36 19.30 19.71
C GLY A 19 -22.30 19.70 18.59
N ASP A 20 -21.96 19.31 17.36
CA ASP A 20 -22.87 19.28 16.21
C ASP A 20 -23.13 17.81 15.82
N PRO A 21 -24.31 17.24 16.08
CA PRO A 21 -24.67 15.90 15.65
C PRO A 21 -25.41 16.02 14.31
N ASN A 22 -24.77 16.55 13.27
CA ASN A 22 -25.31 16.43 11.92
C ASN A 22 -24.27 16.75 10.85
N ARG A 23 -23.57 15.71 10.40
CA ARG A 23 -22.95 15.74 9.08
C ARG A 23 -23.23 14.43 8.39
N ASP A 24 -24.49 14.28 7.99
CA ASP A 24 -24.86 13.47 6.84
C ASP A 24 -24.07 13.98 5.64
N GLN A 25 -23.00 13.26 5.31
CA GLN A 25 -22.38 13.36 4.00
C GLN A 25 -22.18 11.94 3.50
N SER A 26 -23.23 11.47 2.85
CA SER A 26 -23.26 10.36 1.89
C SER A 26 -21.87 10.05 1.33
N ALA A 27 -21.27 8.97 1.84
CA ALA A 27 -20.11 8.36 1.20
C ALA A 27 -20.60 7.72 -0.10
N GLU A 28 -20.41 8.43 -1.21
CA GLU A 28 -20.66 7.92 -2.55
C GLU A 28 -19.82 6.66 -2.78
N TYR A 29 -20.51 5.51 -2.87
CA TYR A 29 -19.89 4.25 -3.26
C TYR A 29 -19.65 4.34 -4.77
N SER A 30 -18.42 4.63 -5.19
CA SER A 30 -18.06 4.53 -6.61
C SER A 30 -17.73 3.07 -6.91
N SER A 31 -18.67 2.39 -7.56
CA SER A 31 -18.48 1.03 -8.05
C SER A 31 -17.89 1.11 -9.47
N ASP A 32 -16.56 1.18 -9.57
CA ASP A 32 -15.88 1.17 -10.87
C ASP A 32 -15.94 -0.25 -11.47
N SER A 33 -16.92 -0.48 -12.35
CA SER A 33 -16.97 -1.66 -13.21
C SER A 33 -15.98 -1.49 -14.37
N ASP A 34 -14.82 -2.16 -14.28
CA ASP A 34 -13.81 -2.21 -15.35
C ASP A 34 -14.38 -2.94 -16.59
N ASN A 35 -14.81 -2.17 -17.60
CA ASN A 35 -15.21 -2.69 -18.92
C ASN A 35 -14.10 -2.36 -19.94
N ASP A 36 -13.18 -3.30 -20.17
CA ASP A 36 -12.07 -3.17 -21.12
C ASP A 36 -12.57 -3.28 -22.58
N HIS A 37 -13.09 -2.17 -23.13
CA HIS A 37 -13.25 -2.04 -24.58
C HIS A 37 -11.95 -1.49 -25.20
N ILE A 38 -11.24 -2.34 -25.95
CA ILE A 38 -10.12 -1.97 -26.82
C ILE A 38 -10.55 -0.87 -27.78
N ARG A 39 -10.00 0.34 -27.62
CA ARG A 39 -10.08 1.41 -28.61
C ARG A 39 -8.68 1.94 -28.91
N LEU A 40 -8.23 1.65 -30.12
CA LEU A 40 -7.06 2.25 -30.72
C LEU A 40 -7.35 3.71 -31.05
N ASN A 41 -6.40 4.56 -30.64
CA ASN A 41 -6.01 5.84 -31.24
C ASN A 41 -6.69 7.14 -30.75
N GLY A 42 -5.91 7.90 -29.96
CA GLY A 42 -5.61 9.31 -30.24
C GLY A 42 -6.60 10.40 -29.80
N SER A 43 -6.54 10.85 -28.53
CA SER A 43 -6.54 12.27 -28.15
C SER A 43 -6.48 12.50 -26.63
N THR A 44 -5.43 13.21 -26.22
CA THR A 44 -5.30 14.14 -25.09
C THR A 44 -6.25 14.00 -23.88
N THR A 45 -6.00 13.02 -23.02
CA THR A 45 -6.11 13.20 -21.56
C THR A 45 -4.89 12.52 -20.95
N ALA A 46 -4.38 13.06 -19.84
CA ALA A 46 -3.13 12.63 -19.21
C ALA A 46 -3.16 11.12 -18.88
N LEU A 47 -2.71 10.31 -19.84
CA LEU A 47 -2.51 8.88 -19.71
C LEU A 47 -1.56 8.69 -18.54
N LYS A 48 -2.12 8.23 -17.42
CA LYS A 48 -1.43 7.76 -16.23
C LYS A 48 -0.26 6.92 -16.72
N ARG A 49 0.94 7.52 -16.77
CA ARG A 49 2.09 6.97 -17.50
C ARG A 49 2.31 5.58 -16.95
N LYS A 50 1.98 4.55 -17.73
CA LYS A 50 2.25 3.16 -17.36
C LYS A 50 3.75 3.11 -17.13
N ARG A 51 4.15 2.96 -15.87
CA ARG A 51 5.58 2.97 -15.47
C ARG A 51 6.31 1.99 -16.39
N PRO A 52 7.42 2.38 -17.03
CA PRO A 52 8.11 1.52 -17.98
C PRO A 52 8.35 0.14 -17.35
N LEU A 53 7.85 -0.89 -18.06
CA LEU A 53 7.96 -2.29 -17.67
C LEU A 53 9.43 -2.73 -17.54
N THR A 54 10.33 -2.08 -18.29
CA THR A 54 11.75 -2.46 -18.35
C THR A 54 12.56 -1.76 -17.26
N VAL A 55 13.10 -2.57 -16.36
CA VAL A 55 13.95 -2.14 -15.24
C VAL A 55 15.42 -2.37 -15.58
N SER A 56 16.32 -1.66 -14.90
CA SER A 56 17.70 -2.13 -14.77
C SER A 56 17.71 -3.56 -14.22
N CYS A 57 18.65 -4.40 -14.64
CA CYS A 57 18.80 -5.74 -14.04
C CYS A 57 19.03 -5.63 -12.52
N GLU A 58 18.75 -6.70 -11.78
CA GLU A 58 18.82 -6.68 -10.31
C GLU A 58 20.22 -6.33 -9.79
N LEU A 59 21.28 -6.81 -10.46
CA LEU A 59 22.64 -6.50 -10.04
C LEU A 59 22.99 -5.03 -10.27
N CYS A 60 22.63 -4.45 -11.42
CA CYS A 60 22.86 -3.03 -11.66
C CYS A 60 22.07 -2.15 -10.70
N LYS A 61 20.84 -2.56 -10.35
CA LYS A 61 19.99 -1.88 -9.38
C LYS A 61 20.58 -1.91 -7.97
N GLN A 62 21.10 -3.06 -7.52
CA GLN A 62 21.77 -3.21 -6.23
C GLN A 62 23.07 -2.41 -6.18
N ARG A 63 23.89 -2.47 -7.23
CA ARG A 63 25.16 -1.72 -7.33
C ARG A 63 24.98 -0.24 -7.69
N LYS A 64 23.74 0.19 -7.98
CA LYS A 64 23.39 1.55 -8.40
C LYS A 64 24.20 2.06 -9.61
N VAL A 65 24.50 1.18 -10.55
CA VAL A 65 25.23 1.51 -11.79
C VAL A 65 24.27 1.64 -12.98
N LYS A 66 24.73 2.30 -14.04
CA LYS A 66 23.95 2.42 -15.29
C LYS A 66 23.83 1.05 -15.96
N CYS A 67 22.62 0.49 -15.97
CA CYS A 67 22.28 -0.65 -16.80
C CYS A 67 21.95 -0.18 -18.22
N ASP A 68 22.46 -0.85 -19.25
CA ASP A 68 22.15 -0.63 -20.68
C ASP A 68 20.95 -1.46 -21.18
N ARG A 69 20.41 -2.37 -20.35
CA ARG A 69 19.23 -3.21 -20.60
C ARG A 69 19.31 -4.14 -21.83
N VAL A 70 20.50 -4.40 -22.37
CA VAL A 70 20.68 -5.39 -23.45
C VAL A 70 20.36 -6.81 -22.92
N GLN A 71 19.76 -7.64 -23.78
CA GLN A 71 19.43 -9.06 -23.52
C GLN A 71 20.41 -9.95 -24.29
N PRO A 72 20.84 -11.11 -23.76
CA PRO A 72 20.41 -11.74 -22.49
C PRO A 72 21.12 -11.18 -21.24
N SER A 73 22.21 -10.42 -21.42
CA SER A 73 22.97 -9.80 -20.33
C SER A 73 23.35 -8.37 -20.71
N CYS A 74 23.19 -7.43 -19.77
CA CYS A 74 23.59 -6.04 -19.99
C CYS A 74 25.12 -5.92 -20.12
N GLY A 75 25.61 -4.95 -20.88
CA GLY A 75 27.03 -4.73 -21.17
C GLY A 75 27.90 -4.47 -19.94
N TRP A 76 27.34 -3.96 -18.84
CA TRP A 76 28.09 -3.94 -17.56
C TRP A 76 28.21 -5.34 -16.95
N CYS A 77 27.15 -6.16 -16.90
CA CYS A 77 27.23 -7.52 -16.36
C CYS A 77 28.15 -8.41 -17.21
N THR A 78 28.05 -8.32 -18.54
CA THR A 78 28.86 -9.10 -19.48
C THR A 78 30.35 -8.81 -19.31
N ARG A 79 30.76 -7.54 -19.22
CA ARG A 79 32.17 -7.17 -19.04
C ARG A 79 32.75 -7.60 -17.69
N ASN A 80 31.92 -7.72 -16.67
CA ASN A 80 32.35 -8.10 -15.32
C ASN A 80 32.13 -9.60 -15.03
N GLY A 81 31.69 -10.39 -16.02
CA GLY A 81 31.42 -11.82 -15.86
C GLY A 81 30.37 -12.11 -14.76
N GLN A 82 29.39 -11.22 -14.59
CA GLN A 82 28.38 -11.36 -13.54
C GLN A 82 27.06 -11.91 -14.09
N LEU A 83 26.33 -12.65 -13.27
CA LEU A 83 24.99 -13.13 -13.61
C LEU A 83 24.04 -11.94 -13.79
N CYS A 84 23.46 -11.81 -14.98
CA CYS A 84 22.51 -10.75 -15.30
C CYS A 84 21.09 -11.28 -15.20
N GLU A 85 20.39 -10.92 -14.12
CA GLU A 85 19.00 -11.33 -13.89
C GLU A 85 18.07 -10.11 -13.94
N TYR A 86 17.01 -10.21 -14.75
CA TYR A 86 15.91 -9.25 -14.76
C TYR A 86 14.71 -9.87 -14.03
N LYS A 87 14.31 -9.28 -12.90
CA LYS A 87 13.12 -9.72 -12.16
C LYS A 87 11.91 -8.87 -12.50
N GLU A 88 10.75 -9.49 -12.53
CA GLU A 88 9.48 -8.78 -12.64
C GLU A 88 9.26 -7.90 -11.41
N ARG A 89 8.76 -6.68 -11.63
CA ARG A 89 8.36 -5.84 -10.50
C ARG A 89 7.10 -6.42 -9.89
N LYS A 90 7.20 -6.81 -8.62
CA LYS A 90 6.02 -7.10 -7.81
C LYS A 90 5.11 -5.87 -7.84
N LYS A 91 3.81 -6.10 -8.11
CA LYS A 91 2.80 -5.04 -8.07
C LYS A 91 2.90 -4.35 -6.71
N PRO A 92 2.87 -3.00 -6.67
CA PRO A 92 2.83 -2.27 -5.40
C PRO A 92 1.71 -2.87 -4.54
N GLY A 93 2.01 -3.09 -3.26
CA GLY A 93 1.03 -3.65 -2.34
C GLY A 93 -0.24 -2.80 -2.26
N LEU A 94 -1.25 -3.38 -1.61
CA LEU A 94 -2.50 -2.71 -1.30
C LEU A 94 -2.25 -1.36 -0.59
N ARG A 95 -3.14 -0.38 -0.81
CA ARG A 95 -2.96 1.00 -0.33
C ARG A 95 -2.57 1.03 1.15
N ALA A 96 -1.61 1.89 1.51
CA ALA A 96 -1.17 2.06 2.89
C ALA A 96 -2.38 2.30 3.82
N GLY A 97 -2.54 1.46 4.84
CA GLY A 97 -3.66 1.49 5.79
C GLY A 97 -4.80 0.52 5.49
N TYR A 98 -4.95 0.02 4.26
CA TYR A 98 -6.03 -0.91 3.90
C TYR A 98 -5.89 -2.26 4.61
N GLY A 99 -4.66 -2.74 4.83
CA GLY A 99 -4.41 -3.95 5.64
C GLY A 99 -4.95 -3.80 7.08
N LYS A 100 -4.67 -2.67 7.72
CA LYS A 100 -5.15 -2.37 9.08
C LYS A 100 -6.67 -2.24 9.14
N GLU A 101 -7.28 -1.63 8.14
CA GLU A 101 -8.74 -1.53 8.05
C GLU A 101 -9.38 -2.92 7.86
N LEU A 102 -8.81 -3.76 6.99
CA LEU A 102 -9.23 -5.15 6.82
C LEU A 102 -9.10 -5.92 8.13
N GLU A 103 -7.97 -5.83 8.83
CA GLU A 103 -7.75 -6.47 10.13
C GLU A 103 -8.77 -6.03 11.17
N GLN A 104 -9.12 -4.74 11.20
CA GLN A 104 -10.14 -4.22 12.12
C GLN A 104 -11.54 -4.73 11.79
N ARG A 105 -11.91 -4.76 10.50
CA ARG A 105 -13.19 -5.32 10.04
C ARG A 105 -13.25 -6.81 10.36
N LEU A 106 -12.18 -7.54 10.09
CA LEU A 106 -12.04 -8.95 10.41
C LEU A 106 -12.18 -9.18 11.91
N GLY A 107 -11.53 -8.36 12.75
CA GLY A 107 -11.69 -8.41 14.20
C GLY A 107 -13.15 -8.22 14.64
N LYS A 108 -13.86 -7.22 14.12
CA LYS A 108 -15.28 -7.01 14.45
C LYS A 108 -16.17 -8.20 14.10
N LEU A 109 -15.88 -8.87 12.98
CA LEU A 109 -16.61 -10.06 12.56
C LEU A 109 -16.26 -11.27 13.42
N LEU A 110 -14.98 -11.47 13.72
CA LEU A 110 -14.49 -12.61 14.51
C LEU A 110 -14.80 -12.50 16.02
N TYR A 111 -14.95 -11.29 16.56
CA TYR A 111 -15.32 -11.03 17.96
C TYR A 111 -16.80 -10.70 18.14
N SER A 112 -17.64 -10.89 17.11
CA SER A 112 -19.08 -10.75 17.28
C SER A 112 -19.59 -11.79 18.29
N PRO A 113 -20.37 -11.40 19.30
CA PRO A 113 -20.90 -12.33 20.30
C PRO A 113 -21.74 -13.46 19.67
N LEU A 114 -22.26 -13.24 18.45
CA LEU A 114 -22.95 -14.28 17.70
C LEU A 114 -22.00 -15.35 17.15
N VAL A 115 -20.82 -14.96 16.63
CA VAL A 115 -19.86 -15.93 16.08
C VAL A 115 -19.06 -16.64 17.18
N VAL A 116 -18.74 -15.93 18.28
CA VAL A 116 -18.01 -16.49 19.42
C VAL A 116 -18.85 -17.57 20.10
N ASN A 117 -20.17 -17.37 20.21
CA ASN A 117 -21.07 -18.39 20.75
C ASN A 117 -21.21 -19.63 19.86
N LEU A 118 -21.19 -19.47 18.52
CA LEU A 118 -21.21 -20.61 17.58
C LEU A 118 -19.89 -21.41 17.56
N LEU A 119 -18.74 -20.74 17.70
CA LEU A 119 -17.43 -21.41 17.73
C LEU A 119 -17.16 -22.10 19.08
N SER A 120 -17.83 -21.67 20.16
CA SER A 120 -17.68 -22.23 21.51
C SER A 120 -18.64 -23.40 21.79
N HIS A 121 -19.68 -23.60 20.98
CA HIS A 121 -20.64 -24.69 21.13
C HIS A 121 -20.89 -25.43 19.80
N PRO A 122 -19.87 -26.10 19.22
CA PRO A 122 -20.06 -26.88 17.99
C PRO A 122 -20.98 -28.11 18.18
N TYR A 123 -21.37 -28.47 19.41
CA TYR A 123 -22.30 -29.55 19.72
C TYR A 123 -23.12 -29.24 20.98
N SER A 124 -24.32 -28.69 20.83
CA SER A 124 -25.36 -28.75 21.86
C SER A 124 -26.74 -28.70 21.22
N ARG A 125 -27.15 -29.82 20.62
CA ARG A 125 -28.30 -30.62 21.06
C ARG A 125 -28.33 -31.96 20.36
#